data_AF-A0A1Q5DVT4-F1
#
_entry.id   AF-A0A1Q5DVT4-F1
#
_cell.length_a   1.000
_cell.length_b   1.000
_cell.length_c   1.000
_cell.angle_alpha   90.00
_cell.angle_beta   90.00
_cell.angle_gamma   90.00
#
_symmetry.space_group_name_H-M   'P 1'
#
loop_
_entity.id
_entity.type
_entity.pdbx_description
1 polymer ?
#
loop_
_entity_poly.entity_id
_entity_poly.type
_entity_poly.pdbx_seq_one_letter_code
_entity_poly.pdbx_strand_id
1 'polypeptide(L)'
;MIAQPQLLARIAERTGFTLIHQTDQEHTDYTSGGYTHAAYLAAWGAEPPTRYWLDKKEVDRRLAILTKKYDSIGMGRSGREHSISFAAA
;
A
#
# COMPACT_ATOMS: atom_id res chain seq x y z
N MET A 1 -11.74 -3.96 -14.67
CA MET A 1 -13.04 -3.57 -14.09
C MET A 1 -13.34 -2.14 -14.55
N ILE A 2 -14.15 -1.96 -15.61
CA ILE A 2 -14.28 -0.67 -16.34
C ILE A 2 -15.45 0.22 -15.82
N ALA A 3 -16.44 -0.37 -15.15
CA ALA A 3 -17.65 0.34 -14.72
C ALA A 3 -17.39 1.36 -13.59
N GLN A 4 -16.54 1.02 -12.63
CA GLN A 4 -16.26 1.86 -11.47
C GLN A 4 -15.62 3.22 -11.81
N PRO A 5 -14.54 3.31 -12.62
CA PRO A 5 -13.94 4.61 -12.96
C PRO A 5 -14.89 5.51 -13.75
N GLN A 6 -15.75 4.94 -14.62
CA GLN A 6 -16.71 5.72 -15.39
C GLN A 6 -17.83 6.30 -14.53
N LEU A 7 -18.34 5.53 -13.55
CA LEU A 7 -19.35 6.01 -12.62
C LEU A 7 -18.82 7.16 -11.76
N LEU A 8 -17.61 7.00 -11.21
CA LEU A 8 -17.00 7.99 -10.33
C LEU A 8 -16.64 9.28 -11.09
N ALA A 9 -16.20 9.20 -12.35
CA ALA A 9 -15.98 10.35 -13.21
C ALA A 9 -17.26 11.20 -13.40
N ARG A 10 -18.41 10.54 -13.65
CA ARG A 10 -19.70 11.24 -13.79
C ARG A 10 -20.16 11.91 -12.49
N ILE A 11 -19.85 11.32 -11.34
CA ILE A 11 -20.17 11.92 -10.04
C ILE A 11 -19.31 13.16 -9.83
N ALA A 12 -17.99 13.05 -10.03
CA ALA A 12 -17.04 14.16 -9.91
C ALA A 12 -17.45 15.38 -10.75
N GLU A 13 -17.82 15.16 -12.02
CA GLU A 13 -18.33 16.19 -12.92
C GLU A 13 -19.60 16.88 -12.38
N ARG A 14 -20.57 16.09 -11.88
CA ARG A 14 -21.85 16.62 -11.40
C ARG A 14 -21.73 17.44 -10.12
N THR A 15 -20.82 17.08 -9.24
CA THR A 15 -20.70 17.70 -7.91
C THR A 15 -19.53 18.67 -7.81
N GLY A 16 -18.76 18.86 -8.89
CA GLY A 16 -17.66 19.81 -8.94
C GLY A 16 -16.48 19.47 -8.02
N PHE A 17 -16.32 18.21 -7.63
CA PHE A 17 -15.15 17.77 -6.87
C PHE A 17 -14.18 16.99 -7.76
N THR A 18 -12.89 17.10 -7.49
CA THR A 18 -11.86 16.31 -8.15
C THR A 18 -11.76 14.95 -7.48
N LEU A 19 -12.14 13.89 -8.20
CA LEU A 19 -11.88 12.52 -7.74
C LEU A 19 -10.38 12.23 -7.91
N ILE A 20 -9.69 12.05 -6.79
CA ILE A 20 -8.34 11.47 -6.81
C ILE A 20 -8.50 9.97 -7.09
N HIS A 21 -7.80 9.49 -8.11
CA HIS A 21 -7.84 8.09 -8.54
C HIS A 21 -7.57 7.13 -7.37
N GLN A 22 -8.08 5.90 -7.48
CA GLN A 22 -7.90 4.88 -6.47
C GLN A 22 -6.40 4.60 -6.30
N THR A 23 -5.88 4.81 -5.10
CA THR A 23 -4.46 4.71 -4.77
C THR A 23 -3.95 3.25 -4.70
N ASP A 24 -4.75 2.29 -5.14
CA ASP A 24 -4.44 0.86 -5.09
C ASP A 24 -3.51 0.40 -6.23
N GLN A 25 -3.33 1.24 -7.26
CA GLN A 25 -2.24 1.12 -8.24
C GLN A 25 -1.05 2.04 -7.96
N GLU A 26 -1.10 2.84 -6.89
CA GLU A 26 -0.03 3.78 -6.62
C GLU A 26 1.19 3.05 -6.05
N HIS A 27 2.35 3.35 -6.63
CA HIS A 27 3.64 3.02 -6.04
C HIS A 27 3.65 3.52 -4.58
N THR A 28 3.52 2.61 -3.62
CA THR A 28 3.61 2.89 -2.17
C THR A 28 5.05 3.10 -1.72
N ASP A 29 5.91 3.52 -2.64
CA ASP A 29 7.34 3.68 -2.44
C ASP A 29 7.60 5.04 -1.80
N TYR A 30 7.25 5.17 -0.52
CA TYR A 30 7.62 6.35 0.26
C TYR A 30 9.14 6.46 0.36
N THR A 31 9.64 7.69 0.20
CA THR A 31 11.04 8.03 0.46
C THR A 31 11.07 9.38 1.14
N SER A 32 11.80 9.47 2.24
CA SER A 32 12.03 10.70 2.98
C SER A 32 12.69 11.75 2.08
N GLY A 33 12.19 12.99 2.10
CA GLY A 33 12.59 14.04 1.18
C GLY A 33 12.04 13.90 -0.25
N GLY A 34 11.27 12.86 -0.55
CA GLY A 34 10.60 12.68 -1.84
C GLY A 34 9.34 13.53 -2.00
N TYR A 35 8.67 13.40 -3.15
CA TYR A 35 7.45 14.16 -3.45
C TYR A 35 6.34 13.96 -2.40
N THR A 36 6.05 12.70 -2.04
CA THR A 36 5.04 12.37 -1.02
C THR A 36 5.38 12.98 0.33
N HIS A 37 6.66 12.95 0.73
CA HIS A 37 7.11 13.62 1.95
C HIS A 37 6.79 15.12 1.90
N ALA A 38 7.20 15.80 0.81
CA ALA A 38 6.97 17.24 0.66
C ALA A 38 5.48 17.61 0.63
N ALA A 39 4.65 16.81 -0.03
CA ALA A 39 3.20 17.01 -0.06
C ALA A 39 2.59 16.89 1.34
N TYR A 40 3.01 15.90 2.12
CA TYR A 40 2.54 15.74 3.50
C TYR A 40 3.02 16.86 4.42
N LEU A 41 4.29 17.27 4.31
CA LEU A 41 4.80 18.40 5.07
C LEU A 41 4.05 19.69 4.75
N ALA A 42 3.74 19.95 3.48
CA ALA A 42 2.98 21.12 3.05
C ALA A 42 1.53 21.09 3.54
N ALA A 43 0.88 19.92 3.54
CA ALA A 43 -0.52 19.79 3.93
C ALA A 43 -0.74 19.83 5.45
N TRP A 44 0.17 19.24 6.23
CA TRP A 44 0.00 19.09 7.68
C TRP A 44 0.98 19.92 8.52
N GLY A 45 1.97 20.58 7.89
CA GLY A 45 2.94 21.45 8.58
C GLY A 45 3.89 20.71 9.52
N ALA A 46 3.93 19.37 9.44
CA ALA A 46 4.71 18.53 10.34
C ALA A 46 5.35 17.36 9.59
N GLU A 47 6.53 16.97 10.08
CA GLU A 47 7.26 15.79 9.60
C GLU A 47 6.42 14.51 9.75
N PRO A 48 6.33 13.67 8.70
CA PRO A 48 5.64 12.39 8.80
C PRO A 48 6.25 11.51 9.89
N PRO A 49 5.44 10.86 10.76
CA PRO A 49 5.99 10.10 11.89
C PRO A 49 6.85 8.90 11.45
N THR A 50 8.14 8.96 11.78
CA THR A 50 9.17 7.98 11.38
C THR A 50 8.92 6.55 11.87
N ARG A 51 8.03 6.37 12.85
CA ARG A 51 7.62 5.04 13.34
C ARG A 51 6.92 4.22 12.25
N TYR A 52 6.13 4.85 11.40
CA TYR A 52 5.31 4.16 10.39
C TYR A 52 5.46 4.74 8.96
N TRP A 53 6.14 5.88 8.81
CA TRP A 53 6.58 6.41 7.52
C TRP A 53 8.01 5.95 7.21
N LEU A 54 8.12 4.75 6.65
CA LEU A 54 9.40 4.09 6.40
C LEU A 54 9.77 4.18 4.93
N ASP A 55 11.04 4.48 4.64
CA ASP A 55 11.56 4.45 3.28
C ASP A 55 11.41 3.05 2.66
N LYS A 56 11.18 3.02 1.34
CA LYS A 56 11.03 1.78 0.57
C LYS A 56 12.07 0.71 0.92
N LYS A 57 13.35 1.09 0.99
CA LYS A 57 14.45 0.14 1.28
C LYS A 57 14.28 -0.56 2.63
N GLU A 58 13.80 0.16 3.63
CA GLU A 58 13.55 -0.40 4.96
C GLU A 58 12.30 -1.28 4.97
N VAL A 59 11.25 -0.87 4.26
CA VAL A 59 10.06 -1.70 4.05
C VAL A 59 10.43 -3.02 3.36
N ASP A 60 11.20 -2.97 2.27
CA ASP A 60 11.66 -4.14 1.52
C ASP A 60 12.49 -5.08 2.43
N ARG A 61 13.40 -4.52 3.25
CA ARG A 61 14.19 -5.30 4.21
C ARG A 61 13.31 -6.00 5.25
N ARG A 62 12.32 -5.31 5.82
CA ARG A 62 11.39 -5.87 6.80
C ARG A 62 10.49 -6.94 6.17
N LEU A 63 9.99 -6.68 4.96
CA LEU A 63 9.21 -7.65 4.20
C LEU A 63 10.01 -8.91 3.92
N ALA A 64 11.29 -8.81 3.53
CA ALA A 64 12.13 -9.99 3.33
C ALA A 64 12.29 -10.84 4.61
N ILE A 65 12.39 -10.21 5.78
CA ILE A 65 12.44 -10.92 7.07
C ILE A 65 11.10 -11.61 7.35
N LEU A 66 9.98 -10.91 7.15
CA LEU A 66 8.65 -11.46 7.37
C LEU A 66 8.34 -12.62 6.42
N THR A 67 8.68 -12.47 5.14
CA THR A 67 8.55 -13.53 4.13
C THR A 67 9.29 -14.78 4.58
N LYS A 68 10.57 -14.67 4.99
CA LYS A 68 11.32 -15.83 5.50
C LYS A 68 10.65 -16.50 6.71
N LYS A 69 10.06 -15.72 7.62
CA LYS A 69 9.35 -16.26 8.79
C LYS A 69 8.07 -16.98 8.38
N TYR A 70 7.28 -16.41 7.48
CA TYR A 70 6.07 -17.06 6.98
C TYR A 70 6.39 -18.32 6.17
N ASP A 71 7.37 -18.25 5.29
CA ASP A 71 7.81 -19.40 4.51
C ASP A 71 8.24 -20.56 5.43
N SER A 72 8.88 -20.25 6.56
CA SER A 72 9.33 -21.27 7.54
C SER A 72 8.20 -22.06 8.21
N ILE A 73 6.97 -21.53 8.20
CA ILE A 73 5.77 -22.21 8.71
C ILE A 73 4.84 -22.69 7.59
N GLY A 74 5.34 -22.72 6.35
CA GLY A 74 4.58 -23.16 5.19
C GLY A 74 3.56 -22.14 4.68
N MET A 75 3.74 -20.85 4.98
CA MET A 75 2.88 -19.75 4.50
C MET A 75 3.64 -18.92 3.45
N GLY A 76 3.29 -19.06 2.17
CA GLY A 76 3.95 -18.34 1.07
C GLY A 76 3.24 -17.04 0.67
N ARG A 77 3.85 -16.27 -0.24
CA ARG A 77 3.31 -15.02 -0.82
C ARG A 77 2.66 -14.06 0.20
N SER A 78 3.33 -13.90 1.34
CA SER A 78 2.83 -13.09 2.46
C SER A 78 1.50 -13.63 3.04
N GLY A 79 1.37 -14.95 3.16
CA GLY A 79 0.19 -15.63 3.69
C GLY A 79 -0.96 -15.83 2.68
N ARG A 80 -0.72 -15.55 1.39
CA ARG A 80 -1.72 -15.75 0.32
C ARG A 80 -1.76 -17.17 -0.23
N GLU A 81 -0.81 -18.00 0.15
CA GLU A 81 -0.74 -19.42 -0.18
C GLU A 81 -0.16 -20.19 1.01
N HIS A 82 -0.42 -21.49 1.08
CA HIS A 82 0.18 -22.35 2.09
C HIS A 82 0.55 -23.71 1.51
N SER A 83 1.58 -24.35 2.09
CA SER A 83 1.95 -25.75 1.85
C SER A 83 1.44 -26.69 2.95
N ILE A 84 0.65 -26.16 3.89
CA ILE A 84 0.04 -26.93 4.98
C ILE A 84 -0.95 -27.94 4.39
N SER A 85 -0.79 -29.21 4.78
CA SER A 85 -1.74 -30.29 4.46
C SER A 85 -2.67 -30.51 5.64
N PHE A 86 -3.98 -30.56 5.38
CA PHE A 86 -4.99 -30.85 6.39
C PHE A 86 -5.41 -32.32 6.28
N ALA A 87 -5.54 -33.00 7.42
CA ALA A 87 -6.12 -34.35 7.44
C ALA A 87 -7.61 -34.28 7.08
N ALA A 88 -8.14 -35.36 6.50
CA ALA A 88 -9.57 -35.50 6.31
C ALA A 88 -10.29 -35.49 7.67
N ALA A 89 -11.48 -34.90 7.68
CA ALA A 89 -12.37 -34.87 8.85
C ALA A 89 -12.99 -36.25 9.11
#